data_AF-A0A087S6W8-F1
#
_entry.id   AF-A0A087S6W8-F1
#
_cell.length_a   1.000
_cell.length_b   1.000
_cell.length_c   1.000
_cell.angle_alpha   90.00
_cell.angle_beta   90.00
_cell.angle_gamma   90.00
#
_symmetry.space_group_name_H-M   'P 1'
#
loop_
_entity.id
_entity.type
_entity.pdbx_description
1 polymer ?
#
loop_
_entity_poly.entity_id
_entity_poly.type
_entity_poly.pdbx_seq_one_letter_code
_entity_poly.pdbx_strand_id
1 'polypeptide(L)'
;MLESPVDIQTQELVDHMQELKPEYDTNEQQKITLYPYKDKKIPILQILSLDGIIKRILTHNQKNHFSSLLLIGKSGSGKTTLTKRIMHGIHTKGHNYNFHWFTGEDMFDIDKIIKQLTIGQNHFVCFDDASYTLEDARKADLGRLANALTKIRHDVQGRCIVSMNIHYSKATKKFFRDVDWTFCTSLTQNDKSNLADLFSDERIVSKFASKYRSSMLNNFFSFPLFSYSGKDLFYKTNEPFRVGLVCEINHTHHFVYDKLDCEICNKDAYNTQKRQLLSAKEIVDEASASYPLSHLGKCMRFFAFLRDGNLMSLTANDRKFWKFLCKLAQRTDIPFSDVIDEVENRKTNKSARWKHVGITEQKMQENLQKMIDEKLEKNTAEY
;
A
#
# COMPACT_ATOMS: atom_id res chain seq x y z
N MET A 1 -1.76 -40.06 9.61
CA MET A 1 -2.40 -39.14 10.56
C MET A 1 -1.31 -38.60 11.44
N LEU A 2 -0.86 -37.36 11.20
CA LEU A 2 0.13 -36.69 12.05
C LEU A 2 -0.65 -35.95 13.14
N GLU A 3 -0.37 -36.29 14.39
CA GLU A 3 -1.02 -35.69 15.57
C GLU A 3 -0.81 -34.17 15.58
N SER A 4 -1.88 -33.43 15.90
CA SER A 4 -1.80 -31.97 16.08
C SER A 4 -0.92 -31.65 17.29
N PRO A 5 -0.06 -30.62 17.22
CA PRO A 5 0.71 -30.20 18.39
C PRO A 5 -0.24 -29.68 19.47
N VAL A 6 0.06 -30.07 20.71
CA VAL A 6 -0.65 -29.68 21.94
C VAL A 6 -0.66 -28.15 22.06
N ASP A 7 -1.86 -27.55 22.07
CA ASP A 7 -2.09 -26.15 22.45
C ASP A 7 -1.79 -26.01 23.95
N ILE A 8 -0.54 -25.69 24.31
CA ILE A 8 -0.20 -25.37 25.70
C ILE A 8 -0.81 -24.00 26.02
N GLN A 9 -1.73 -23.97 26.98
CA GLN A 9 -2.43 -22.76 27.38
C GLN A 9 -1.45 -21.75 27.98
N THR A 10 -1.59 -20.50 27.55
CA THR A 10 -0.73 -19.33 27.81
C THR A 10 -0.35 -19.06 29.28
N GLN A 11 -1.07 -19.63 30.24
CA GLN A 11 -0.83 -19.42 31.67
C GLN A 11 0.15 -20.47 32.25
N GLU A 12 0.05 -21.73 31.82
CA GLU A 12 0.95 -22.81 32.26
C GLU A 12 2.40 -22.57 31.82
N LEU A 13 2.61 -21.94 30.65
CA LEU A 13 3.94 -21.52 30.19
C LEU A 13 4.54 -20.38 31.03
N VAL A 14 3.71 -19.49 31.59
CA VAL A 14 4.18 -18.39 32.45
C VAL A 14 4.50 -18.92 33.85
N ASP A 15 3.65 -19.80 34.38
CA ASP A 15 3.80 -20.36 35.72
C ASP A 15 4.97 -21.36 35.77
N HIS A 16 5.15 -22.19 34.74
CA HIS A 16 6.27 -23.14 34.66
C HIS A 16 7.63 -22.46 34.40
N MET A 17 7.64 -21.19 33.95
CA MET A 17 8.85 -20.39 33.81
C MET A 17 9.24 -19.65 35.10
N GLN A 18 8.33 -19.42 36.03
CA GLN A 18 8.64 -18.85 37.34
C GLN A 18 9.28 -19.87 38.29
N GLU A 19 9.01 -21.16 38.10
CA GLU A 19 9.59 -22.27 38.89
C GLU A 19 11.01 -22.68 38.47
N LEU A 20 11.42 -22.38 37.23
CA LEU A 20 12.78 -22.61 36.75
C LEU A 20 13.71 -21.48 37.20
N LYS A 21 14.18 -21.52 38.45
CA LYS A 21 15.44 -20.85 38.82
C LYS A 21 16.59 -21.74 38.34
N PRO A 22 17.41 -21.33 37.36
CA PRO A 22 18.57 -22.11 36.98
C PRO A 22 19.80 -21.59 37.75
N GLU A 23 20.34 -22.44 38.61
CA GLU A 23 21.79 -22.50 38.75
C GLU A 23 22.34 -22.90 37.38
N TYR A 24 22.74 -21.93 36.55
CA TYR A 24 23.80 -22.01 35.53
C TYR A 24 23.89 -20.63 34.86
N ASP A 25 24.92 -19.90 35.25
CA ASP A 25 25.30 -18.61 34.68
C ASP A 25 25.98 -18.82 33.31
N THR A 26 25.27 -18.51 32.21
CA THR A 26 25.88 -18.17 30.92
C THR A 26 25.04 -17.08 30.21
N ASN A 27 25.71 -15.95 29.99
CA ASN A 27 25.35 -14.66 29.37
C ASN A 27 24.47 -14.56 28.09
N GLU A 28 23.61 -15.51 27.72
CA GLU A 28 22.70 -15.34 26.55
C GLU A 28 21.25 -15.76 26.82
N GLN A 29 20.64 -15.25 27.89
CA GLN A 29 19.19 -15.38 28.04
C GLN A 29 18.49 -14.46 27.04
N GLN A 30 17.89 -15.04 26.00
CA GLN A 30 17.04 -14.30 25.07
C GLN A 30 15.83 -13.72 25.82
N LYS A 31 15.76 -12.39 25.90
CA LYS A 31 14.66 -11.72 26.61
C LYS A 31 13.35 -11.92 25.86
N ILE A 32 12.32 -12.37 26.57
CA ILE A 32 10.96 -12.53 26.06
C ILE A 32 10.13 -11.29 26.45
N THR A 33 9.31 -10.82 25.52
CA THR A 33 8.27 -9.81 25.77
C THR A 33 6.91 -10.37 25.42
N LEU A 34 5.85 -9.80 25.99
CA LEU A 34 4.47 -10.19 25.70
C LEU A 34 3.85 -9.18 24.74
N TYR A 35 3.27 -9.66 23.64
CA TYR A 35 2.55 -8.84 22.68
C TYR A 35 1.03 -9.02 22.86
N PRO A 36 0.27 -7.94 23.05
CA PRO A 36 -1.18 -8.01 23.18
C PRO A 36 -1.83 -8.27 21.82
N TYR A 37 -2.60 -9.36 21.70
CA TYR A 37 -3.37 -9.66 20.50
C TYR A 37 -4.74 -10.24 20.88
N LYS A 38 -5.80 -9.49 20.54
CA LYS A 38 -7.17 -9.77 21.03
C LYS A 38 -7.12 -9.87 22.58
N ASP A 39 -7.75 -10.88 23.16
CA ASP A 39 -7.77 -11.12 24.60
C ASP A 39 -6.57 -11.97 25.08
N LYS A 40 -5.53 -12.16 24.25
CA LYS A 40 -4.37 -12.99 24.57
C LYS A 40 -3.07 -12.19 24.57
N LYS A 41 -2.11 -12.65 25.37
CA LYS A 41 -0.72 -12.16 25.37
C LYS A 41 0.17 -13.22 24.72
N ILE A 42 0.77 -12.89 23.58
CA ILE A 42 1.61 -13.82 22.82
C ILE A 42 3.09 -13.54 23.15
N PRO A 43 3.88 -14.55 23.57
CA PRO A 43 5.30 -14.36 23.83
C PRO A 43 6.08 -14.13 22.53
N ILE A 44 6.99 -13.15 22.54
CA ILE A 44 7.90 -12.83 21.44
C ILE A 44 9.31 -12.64 21.99
N LEU A 45 10.30 -13.22 21.31
CA LEU A 45 11.71 -12.91 21.56
C LEU A 45 11.99 -11.45 21.19
N GLN A 46 12.57 -10.67 22.09
CA GLN A 46 12.82 -9.23 21.85
C GLN A 46 13.63 -8.97 20.57
N ILE A 47 14.55 -9.87 20.21
CA ILE A 47 15.33 -9.79 18.98
C ILE A 47 14.48 -9.87 17.70
N LEU A 48 13.31 -10.50 17.77
CA LEU A 48 12.38 -10.62 16.65
C LEU A 48 11.41 -9.43 16.56
N SER A 49 11.38 -8.53 17.55
CA SER A 49 10.41 -7.44 17.60
C SER A 49 10.73 -6.36 16.57
N LEU A 50 9.77 -6.08 15.67
CA LEU A 50 9.86 -4.98 14.72
C LEU A 50 10.00 -3.62 15.41
N ASP A 51 9.44 -3.42 16.60
CA ASP A 51 9.56 -2.14 17.31
C ASP A 51 10.99 -1.82 17.73
N GLY A 52 11.81 -2.85 17.98
CA GLY A 52 13.25 -2.73 18.20
C GLY A 52 13.97 -2.22 16.96
N ILE A 53 13.61 -2.74 15.78
CA ILE A 53 14.13 -2.31 14.48
C ILE A 53 13.75 -0.85 14.22
N ILE A 54 12.48 -0.50 14.40
CA ILE A 54 11.98 0.87 14.20
C ILE A 54 12.71 1.87 15.10
N LYS A 55 12.98 1.51 16.36
CA LYS A 55 13.77 2.35 17.26
C LYS A 55 15.17 2.60 16.70
N ARG A 56 15.83 1.59 16.14
CA ARG A 56 17.15 1.72 15.52
C ARG A 56 17.13 2.56 14.24
N ILE A 57 16.10 2.40 13.40
CA ILE A 57 15.86 3.27 12.22
C ILE A 57 15.79 4.74 12.65
N LEU A 58 14.99 5.04 13.67
CA LEU A 58 14.83 6.40 14.18
C LEU A 58 16.12 6.97 14.77
N THR A 59 16.84 6.18 15.57
CA THR A 59 18.13 6.60 16.16
C THR A 59 19.16 6.89 15.07
N HIS A 60 19.24 6.05 14.03
CA HIS A 60 20.12 6.33 12.89
C HIS A 60 19.69 7.58 12.15
N ASN A 61 18.40 7.73 11.84
CA ASN A 61 17.90 8.85 11.09
C ASN A 61 18.10 10.19 11.82
N GLN A 62 18.02 10.18 13.16
CA GLN A 62 18.32 11.33 13.98
C GLN A 62 19.78 11.80 13.86
N LYS A 63 20.72 10.86 13.66
CA LYS A 63 22.15 11.15 13.53
C LYS A 63 22.55 11.51 12.10
N ASN A 64 22.00 10.80 11.12
CA ASN A 64 22.42 10.88 9.73
C ASN A 64 21.51 11.75 8.85
N HIS A 65 20.36 12.18 9.39
CA HIS A 65 19.31 12.96 8.69
C HIS A 65 18.69 12.28 7.46
N PHE A 66 19.21 11.11 7.08
CA PHE A 66 18.73 10.28 5.99
C PHE A 66 18.80 8.81 6.39
N SER A 67 17.77 8.04 6.05
CA SER A 67 17.72 6.59 6.20
C SER A 67 17.00 5.99 5.00
N SER A 68 17.54 4.91 4.45
CA SER A 68 17.00 4.21 3.30
C SER A 68 16.51 2.81 3.67
N LEU A 69 15.29 2.48 3.28
CA LEU A 69 14.65 1.18 3.48
C LEU A 69 14.35 0.55 2.13
N LEU A 70 14.74 -0.71 1.95
CA LEU A 70 14.37 -1.52 0.80
C LEU A 70 13.53 -2.71 1.26
N LEU A 71 12.32 -2.87 0.73
CA LEU A 71 11.46 -4.01 1.02
C LEU A 71 11.35 -4.89 -0.23
N ILE A 72 11.74 -6.15 -0.10
CA ILE A 72 11.79 -7.13 -1.20
C ILE A 72 10.80 -8.25 -0.95
N GLY A 73 10.00 -8.58 -1.96
CA GLY A 73 9.14 -9.75 -1.93
C GLY A 73 8.06 -9.78 -2.99
N LYS A 74 7.48 -10.94 -3.24
CA LYS A 74 6.40 -11.16 -4.21
C LYS A 74 5.16 -10.33 -3.89
N SER A 75 4.29 -10.18 -4.89
CA SER A 75 2.96 -9.62 -4.67
C SER A 75 2.21 -10.45 -3.62
N GLY A 76 1.47 -9.78 -2.73
CA GLY A 76 0.75 -10.44 -1.62
C GLY A 76 1.61 -10.90 -0.43
N SER A 77 2.94 -10.85 -0.51
CA SER A 77 3.83 -11.28 0.60
C SER A 77 3.70 -10.42 1.87
N GLY A 78 3.19 -9.20 1.74
CA GLY A 78 2.98 -8.27 2.86
C GLY A 78 4.00 -7.13 2.95
N LYS A 79 4.68 -6.77 1.84
CA LYS A 79 5.53 -5.57 1.75
C LYS A 79 4.80 -4.30 2.18
N THR A 80 3.68 -3.99 1.52
CA THR A 80 2.82 -2.85 1.83
C THR A 80 2.36 -2.87 3.29
N THR A 81 2.00 -4.05 3.81
CA THR A 81 1.63 -4.22 5.22
C THR A 81 2.80 -3.90 6.17
N LEU A 82 4.00 -4.37 5.84
CA LEU A 82 5.21 -4.08 6.61
C LEU A 82 5.56 -2.59 6.55
N THR A 83 5.51 -1.95 5.38
CA THR A 83 5.72 -0.50 5.23
C THR A 83 4.76 0.27 6.13
N LYS A 84 3.45 -0.05 6.06
CA LYS A 84 2.42 0.58 6.91
C LYS A 84 2.71 0.38 8.40
N ARG A 85 3.17 -0.82 8.80
CA ARG A 85 3.53 -1.12 10.19
C ARG A 85 4.77 -0.35 10.66
N ILE A 86 5.75 -0.14 9.78
CA ILE A 86 6.93 0.69 10.03
C ILE A 86 6.51 2.15 10.20
N MET A 87 5.73 2.68 9.26
CA MET A 87 5.18 4.04 9.33
C MET A 87 4.40 4.26 10.62
N HIS A 88 3.54 3.31 10.99
CA HIS A 88 2.78 3.37 12.24
C HIS A 88 3.71 3.40 13.47
N GLY A 89 4.74 2.56 13.53
CA GLY A 89 5.68 2.58 14.64
C GLY A 89 6.54 3.85 14.71
N ILE A 90 6.80 4.51 13.57
CA ILE A 90 7.46 5.83 13.53
C ILE A 90 6.50 6.91 14.05
N HIS A 91 5.25 6.89 13.59
CA HIS A 91 4.20 7.81 14.00
C HIS A 91 3.97 7.75 15.52
N THR A 92 3.80 6.56 16.09
CA THR A 92 3.48 6.39 17.53
C THR A 92 4.65 6.66 18.46
N LYS A 93 5.89 6.69 17.96
CA LYS A 93 7.09 7.03 18.76
C LYS A 93 7.36 8.54 18.84
N GLY A 94 6.47 9.39 18.29
CA GLY A 94 6.44 10.83 18.59
C GLY A 94 7.49 11.68 17.85
N HIS A 95 7.97 11.24 16.69
CA HIS A 95 9.01 11.97 15.94
C HIS A 95 8.51 12.90 14.83
N ASN A 96 7.20 13.22 14.79
CA ASN A 96 6.54 14.14 13.85
C ASN A 96 7.09 14.03 12.42
N TYR A 97 6.74 12.94 11.73
CA TYR A 97 7.03 12.74 10.30
C TYR A 97 5.77 12.97 9.48
N ASN A 98 5.94 13.64 8.34
CA ASN A 98 4.94 13.70 7.29
C ASN A 98 5.09 12.48 6.39
N PHE A 99 4.01 11.73 6.24
CA PHE A 99 3.99 10.49 5.47
C PHE A 99 3.51 10.74 4.05
N HIS A 100 4.34 10.35 3.08
CA HIS A 100 4.09 10.48 1.66
C HIS A 100 4.15 9.11 1.01
N TRP A 101 3.14 8.78 0.20
CA TRP A 101 3.03 7.50 -0.48
C TRP A 101 2.88 7.71 -1.98
N PHE A 102 3.83 7.19 -2.74
CA PHE A 102 3.91 7.29 -4.18
C PHE A 102 3.91 5.90 -4.80
N THR A 103 3.52 5.83 -6.07
CA THR A 103 3.62 4.64 -6.91
C THR A 103 5.01 4.57 -7.57
N GLY A 104 5.30 3.46 -8.25
CA GLY A 104 6.52 3.33 -9.03
C GLY A 104 6.65 4.41 -10.11
N GLU A 105 5.57 4.72 -10.85
CA GLU A 105 5.58 5.69 -11.95
C GLU A 105 5.97 7.11 -11.50
N ASP A 106 5.55 7.49 -10.29
CA ASP A 106 5.88 8.77 -9.66
C ASP A 106 7.39 8.99 -9.48
N MET A 107 8.19 7.92 -9.48
CA MET A 107 9.65 8.00 -9.38
C MET A 107 10.28 8.76 -10.55
N PHE A 108 9.62 8.81 -11.72
CA PHE A 108 10.10 9.63 -12.84
C PHE A 108 9.97 11.13 -12.56
N ASP A 109 9.08 11.55 -11.68
CA ASP A 109 8.88 12.96 -11.32
C ASP A 109 9.47 13.29 -9.94
N ILE A 110 10.46 12.52 -9.47
CA ILE A 110 11.03 12.67 -8.12
C ILE A 110 11.53 14.10 -7.82
N ASP A 111 12.09 14.81 -8.80
CA ASP A 111 12.55 16.19 -8.59
C ASP A 111 11.38 17.14 -8.27
N LYS A 112 10.20 16.90 -8.85
CA LYS A 112 8.99 17.68 -8.55
C LYS A 112 8.45 17.32 -7.18
N ILE A 113 8.42 16.02 -6.86
CA ILE A 113 7.97 15.50 -5.57
C ILE A 113 8.80 16.12 -4.44
N ILE A 114 10.14 16.08 -4.55
CA ILE A 114 11.04 16.63 -3.53
C ILE A 114 10.78 18.14 -3.32
N LYS A 115 10.54 18.90 -4.39
CA LYS A 115 10.25 20.34 -4.30
C LYS A 115 8.90 20.66 -3.63
N GLN A 116 7.95 19.71 -3.63
CA GLN A 116 6.66 19.87 -2.97
C GLN A 116 6.70 19.52 -1.47
N LEU A 117 7.78 18.88 -1.01
CA LEU A 117 7.96 18.57 0.40
C LEU A 117 8.20 19.85 1.20
N THR A 118 7.61 19.90 2.39
CA THR A 118 7.71 21.07 3.28
C THR A 118 9.10 21.19 3.90
N ILE A 119 9.76 22.31 3.63
CA ILE A 119 11.12 22.57 4.16
C ILE A 119 11.08 22.65 5.70
N GLY A 120 12.10 22.06 6.33
CA GLY A 120 12.28 22.06 7.79
C GLY A 120 11.45 21.01 8.53
N GLN A 121 10.67 20.18 7.82
CA GLN A 121 9.86 19.12 8.43
C GLN A 121 10.46 17.73 8.16
N ASN A 122 10.15 16.76 9.03
CA ASN A 122 10.62 15.39 8.81
C ASN A 122 9.68 14.66 7.85
N HIS A 123 10.23 13.83 6.96
CA HIS A 123 9.48 13.16 5.91
C HIS A 123 9.73 11.66 5.89
N PHE A 124 8.67 10.88 5.73
CA PHE A 124 8.73 9.49 5.33
C PHE A 124 8.16 9.38 3.92
N VAL A 125 8.98 8.95 2.96
CA VAL A 125 8.61 8.85 1.55
C VAL A 125 8.62 7.39 1.13
N CYS A 126 7.47 6.86 0.73
CA CYS A 126 7.34 5.50 0.23
C CYS A 126 7.15 5.50 -1.29
N PHE A 127 7.92 4.69 -2.02
CA PHE A 127 7.67 4.33 -3.41
C PHE A 127 7.24 2.87 -3.46
N ASP A 128 5.94 2.63 -3.64
CA ASP A 128 5.37 1.29 -3.71
C ASP A 128 5.32 0.77 -5.14
N ASP A 129 5.53 -0.54 -5.29
CA ASP A 129 5.65 -1.22 -6.59
C ASP A 129 6.67 -0.58 -7.56
N ALA A 130 7.85 -0.23 -7.06
CA ALA A 130 8.90 0.42 -7.84
C ALA A 130 9.57 -0.50 -8.89
N SER A 131 9.15 -1.76 -9.01
CA SER A 131 9.97 -2.80 -9.65
C SER A 131 10.00 -2.67 -11.16
N TYR A 132 8.81 -2.57 -11.77
CA TYR A 132 8.66 -2.44 -13.21
C TYR A 132 9.21 -1.11 -13.69
N THR A 133 8.96 -0.03 -12.94
CA THR A 133 9.52 1.29 -13.24
C THR A 133 11.04 1.27 -13.26
N LEU A 134 11.69 0.61 -12.31
CA LEU A 134 13.15 0.54 -12.25
C LEU A 134 13.76 -0.32 -13.37
N GLU A 135 13.05 -1.34 -13.84
CA GLU A 135 13.48 -2.21 -14.93
C GLU A 135 13.41 -1.50 -16.29
N ASP A 136 12.32 -0.77 -16.54
CA ASP A 136 12.08 -0.05 -17.80
C ASP A 136 12.76 1.33 -17.87
N ALA A 137 13.24 1.85 -16.73
CA ALA A 137 13.86 3.18 -16.67
C ALA A 137 15.20 3.24 -17.43
N ARG A 138 15.38 4.32 -18.21
CA ARG A 138 16.63 4.56 -18.93
C ARG A 138 17.77 4.80 -17.95
N LYS A 139 19.02 4.56 -18.38
CA LYS A 139 20.20 4.82 -17.54
C LYS A 139 20.25 6.26 -16.99
N ALA A 140 19.82 7.23 -17.80
CA ALA A 140 19.76 8.64 -17.40
C ALA A 140 18.73 8.88 -16.27
N ASP A 141 17.53 8.30 -16.38
CA ASP A 141 16.45 8.46 -15.38
C ASP A 141 16.86 7.85 -14.04
N LEU A 142 17.52 6.69 -14.08
CA LEU A 142 18.05 6.03 -12.88
C LEU A 142 19.18 6.82 -12.23
N GLY A 143 20.02 7.50 -13.03
CA GLY A 143 21.03 8.43 -12.52
C GLY A 143 20.41 9.67 -11.88
N ARG A 144 19.34 10.21 -12.49
CA ARG A 144 18.58 11.34 -11.93
C ARG A 144 17.94 10.97 -10.60
N LEU A 145 17.29 9.81 -10.54
CA LEU A 145 16.68 9.28 -9.32
C LEU A 145 17.71 9.09 -8.20
N ALA A 146 18.87 8.48 -8.50
CA ALA A 146 19.94 8.31 -7.53
C ALA A 146 20.46 9.65 -6.99
N ASN A 147 20.65 10.63 -7.86
CA ASN A 147 21.07 11.98 -7.48
C ASN A 147 20.02 12.68 -6.61
N ALA A 148 18.74 12.58 -6.97
CA ALA A 148 17.63 13.16 -6.22
C ALA A 148 17.53 12.55 -4.80
N LEU A 149 17.60 11.22 -4.69
CA LEU A 149 17.59 10.53 -3.40
C LEU A 149 18.80 10.88 -2.52
N THR A 150 19.96 11.13 -3.13
CA THR A 150 21.16 11.55 -2.38
C THR A 150 21.04 13.00 -1.90
N LYS A 151 20.36 13.86 -2.66
CA LYS A 151 20.22 15.30 -2.37
C LYS A 151 19.03 15.65 -1.50
N ILE A 152 18.02 14.79 -1.42
CA ILE A 152 16.74 15.08 -0.74
C ILE A 152 16.92 15.71 0.64
N ARG A 153 17.85 15.20 1.47
CA ARG A 153 18.14 15.74 2.82
C ARG A 153 18.59 17.21 2.81
N HIS A 154 19.29 17.64 1.76
CA HIS A 154 19.76 19.00 1.59
C HIS A 154 18.63 19.93 1.13
N ASP A 155 17.71 19.41 0.32
CA ASP A 155 16.60 20.18 -0.23
C ASP A 155 15.48 20.37 0.81
N VAL A 156 15.10 19.32 1.55
CA VAL A 156 14.07 19.44 2.60
C VAL A 156 14.57 20.07 3.90
N GLN A 157 15.89 20.09 4.14
CA GLN A 157 16.50 20.60 5.39
C GLN A 157 15.90 20.01 6.69
N GLY A 158 15.25 18.85 6.56
CA GLY A 158 14.66 18.06 7.63
C GLY A 158 15.13 16.62 7.54
N ARG A 159 14.68 15.77 8.47
CA ARG A 159 15.07 14.36 8.44
C ARG A 159 14.22 13.59 7.45
N CYS A 160 14.83 12.73 6.63
CA CYS A 160 14.11 11.98 5.60
C CYS A 160 14.34 10.47 5.75
N ILE A 161 13.26 9.70 5.70
CA ILE A 161 13.29 8.24 5.58
C ILE A 161 12.66 7.90 4.23
N VAL A 162 13.41 7.22 3.36
CA VAL A 162 12.90 6.77 2.06
C VAL A 162 12.74 5.27 2.07
N SER A 163 11.57 4.79 1.68
CA SER A 163 11.24 3.37 1.55
C SER A 163 10.93 3.03 0.11
N MET A 164 11.55 1.97 -0.41
CA MET A 164 11.28 1.44 -1.75
C MET A 164 10.79 0.00 -1.64
N ASN A 165 9.61 -0.28 -2.20
CA ASN A 165 9.07 -1.64 -2.23
C ASN A 165 9.26 -2.23 -3.62
N ILE A 166 9.96 -3.37 -3.68
CA ILE A 166 10.26 -4.09 -4.93
C ILE A 166 9.83 -5.55 -4.88
N HIS A 167 9.56 -6.12 -6.05
CA HIS A 167 9.12 -7.48 -6.27
C HIS A 167 10.29 -8.46 -6.36
N TYR A 168 11.36 -8.06 -7.03
CA TYR A 168 12.51 -8.92 -7.32
C TYR A 168 13.82 -8.20 -7.08
N SER A 169 14.73 -8.86 -6.36
CA SER A 169 16.08 -8.33 -6.06
C SER A 169 16.92 -8.09 -7.33
N LYS A 170 16.72 -8.92 -8.37
CA LYS A 170 17.44 -8.80 -9.66
C LYS A 170 17.12 -7.52 -10.44
N ALA A 171 15.93 -6.95 -10.26
CA ALA A 171 15.50 -5.75 -10.96
C ALA A 171 16.20 -4.48 -10.46
N THR A 172 16.92 -4.55 -9.33
CA THR A 172 17.55 -3.36 -8.74
C THR A 172 19.04 -3.24 -9.07
N LYS A 173 19.42 -2.10 -9.65
CA LYS A 173 20.83 -1.72 -9.84
C LYS A 173 21.57 -1.68 -8.50
N LYS A 174 22.90 -1.88 -8.52
CA LYS A 174 23.79 -1.87 -7.35
C LYS A 174 23.50 -0.71 -6.37
N PHE A 175 23.26 0.50 -6.87
CA PHE A 175 22.95 1.66 -6.04
C PHE A 175 21.72 1.47 -5.14
N PHE A 176 20.60 0.94 -5.68
CA PHE A 176 19.37 0.73 -4.90
C PHE A 176 19.45 -0.46 -3.94
N ARG A 177 20.54 -1.23 -3.99
CA ARG A 177 20.84 -2.33 -3.07
C ARG A 177 21.71 -1.90 -1.91
N ASP A 178 22.39 -0.76 -2.03
CA ASP A 178 23.21 -0.18 -0.98
C ASP A 178 22.34 0.73 -0.11
N VAL A 179 21.57 0.10 0.77
CA VAL A 179 20.62 0.77 1.67
C VAL A 179 20.88 0.37 3.12
N ASP A 180 20.45 1.23 4.03
CA ASP A 180 20.70 1.05 5.47
C ASP A 180 19.89 -0.12 6.05
N TRP A 181 18.66 -0.32 5.59
CA TRP A 181 17.83 -1.49 5.96
C TRP A 181 17.28 -2.19 4.74
N THR A 182 17.53 -3.49 4.65
CA THR A 182 16.88 -4.36 3.67
C THR A 182 15.96 -5.34 4.36
N PHE A 183 14.68 -5.31 4.01
CA PHE A 183 13.66 -6.23 4.48
C PHE A 183 13.28 -7.21 3.37
N CYS A 184 13.00 -8.44 3.74
CA CYS A 184 12.49 -9.47 2.84
C CYS A 184 11.26 -10.16 3.46
N THR A 185 10.14 -10.11 2.74
CA THR A 185 8.84 -10.68 3.17
C THR A 185 8.50 -12.00 2.48
N SER A 186 9.26 -12.39 1.46
CA SER A 186 9.10 -13.68 0.79
C SER A 186 10.36 -14.12 0.08
N LEU A 187 10.54 -15.43 -0.03
CA LEU A 187 11.64 -16.03 -0.77
C LEU A 187 11.13 -16.85 -1.94
N THR A 188 11.84 -16.77 -3.07
CA THR A 188 11.67 -17.67 -4.21
C THR A 188 12.96 -18.44 -4.46
N GLN A 189 12.87 -19.59 -5.14
CA GLN A 189 14.06 -20.38 -5.47
C GLN A 189 15.04 -19.59 -6.34
N ASN A 190 14.54 -18.79 -7.29
CA ASN A 190 15.36 -17.96 -8.18
C ASN A 190 15.99 -16.75 -7.48
N ASP A 191 15.38 -16.29 -6.37
CA ASP A 191 15.89 -15.16 -5.59
C ASP A 191 16.87 -15.60 -4.48
N LYS A 192 16.94 -16.90 -4.15
CA LYS A 192 17.74 -17.37 -3.01
C LYS A 192 19.22 -16.98 -3.12
N SER A 193 19.83 -17.13 -4.29
CA SER A 193 21.24 -16.75 -4.50
C SER A 193 21.46 -15.25 -4.34
N ASN A 194 20.62 -14.43 -4.96
CA ASN A 194 20.77 -12.97 -4.90
C ASN A 194 20.47 -12.41 -3.50
N LEU A 195 19.55 -13.05 -2.78
CA LEU A 195 19.27 -12.69 -1.39
C LEU A 195 20.39 -13.14 -0.45
N ALA A 196 21.08 -14.24 -0.73
CA ALA A 196 22.30 -14.58 0.01
C ALA A 196 23.38 -13.50 -0.18
N ASP A 197 23.54 -12.98 -1.41
CA ASP A 197 24.47 -11.87 -1.69
C ASP A 197 24.07 -10.58 -0.95
N LEU A 198 22.77 -10.26 -0.90
CA LEU A 198 22.25 -9.04 -0.26
C LEU A 198 22.34 -9.09 1.27
N PHE A 199 22.04 -10.24 1.87
CA PHE A 199 21.96 -10.39 3.32
C PHE A 199 23.26 -10.93 3.95
N SER A 200 24.28 -11.22 3.13
CA SER A 200 25.62 -11.68 3.52
C SER A 200 25.71 -12.96 4.36
N ASP A 201 24.58 -13.59 4.73
CA ASP A 201 24.52 -14.84 5.49
C ASP A 201 23.54 -15.86 4.86
N GLU A 202 24.10 -16.80 4.12
CA GLU A 202 23.34 -17.87 3.47
C GLU A 202 22.61 -18.79 4.46
N ARG A 203 23.16 -18.97 5.68
CA ARG A 203 22.55 -19.84 6.69
C ARG A 203 21.27 -19.23 7.22
N ILE A 204 21.28 -17.92 7.51
CA ILE A 204 20.09 -17.21 7.99
C ILE A 204 19.03 -17.12 6.89
N VAL A 205 19.44 -16.88 5.64
CA VAL A 205 18.54 -16.90 4.46
C VAL A 205 17.92 -18.29 4.27
N SER A 206 18.70 -19.36 4.43
CA SER A 206 18.18 -20.74 4.33
C SER A 206 17.23 -21.09 5.47
N LYS A 207 17.49 -20.61 6.70
CA LYS A 207 16.54 -20.74 7.81
C LYS A 207 15.25 -19.96 7.55
N PHE A 208 15.35 -18.76 6.98
CA PHE A 208 14.18 -17.99 6.55
C PHE A 208 13.39 -18.73 5.48
N ALA A 209 14.05 -19.34 4.49
CA ALA A 209 13.42 -20.16 3.46
C ALA A 209 12.52 -21.26 4.07
N SER A 210 13.06 -21.97 5.06
CA SER A 210 12.33 -23.04 5.75
C SER A 210 11.12 -22.49 6.51
N LYS A 211 11.28 -21.38 7.24
CA LYS A 211 10.19 -20.75 8.00
C LYS A 211 9.11 -20.17 7.08
N TYR A 212 9.50 -19.50 6.01
CA TYR A 212 8.59 -18.97 4.99
C TYR A 212 7.81 -20.10 4.32
N ARG A 213 8.47 -21.20 3.93
CA ARG A 213 7.80 -22.38 3.37
C ARG A 213 6.78 -22.98 4.35
N SER A 214 7.16 -23.16 5.62
CA SER A 214 6.24 -23.68 6.64
C SER A 214 5.05 -22.74 6.87
N SER A 215 5.30 -21.43 6.90
CA SER A 215 4.25 -20.42 7.05
C SER A 215 3.25 -20.44 5.90
N MET A 216 3.73 -20.61 4.66
CA MET A 216 2.87 -20.62 3.47
C MET A 216 2.13 -21.94 3.24
N LEU A 217 2.75 -23.09 3.55
CA LEU A 217 2.16 -24.41 3.31
C LEU A 217 1.38 -24.95 4.51
N ASN A 218 1.89 -24.72 5.72
CA ASN A 218 1.35 -25.32 6.94
C ASN A 218 0.67 -24.29 7.86
N ASN A 219 0.64 -23.00 7.47
CA ASN A 219 0.09 -21.91 8.26
C ASN A 219 0.76 -21.67 9.63
N PHE A 220 1.96 -22.21 9.87
CA PHE A 220 2.72 -21.94 11.10
C PHE A 220 4.22 -21.81 10.84
N PHE A 221 4.91 -21.12 11.75
CA PHE A 221 6.37 -21.05 11.80
C PHE A 221 6.84 -21.02 13.25
N SER A 222 8.06 -21.52 13.51
CA SER A 222 8.62 -21.58 14.85
C SER A 222 9.94 -20.82 14.99
N PHE A 223 10.31 -20.46 16.21
CA PHE A 223 11.63 -19.95 16.57
C PHE A 223 12.16 -20.68 17.81
N PRO A 224 13.42 -21.14 17.81
CA PRO A 224 14.00 -21.78 18.98
C PRO A 224 14.17 -20.74 20.11
N LEU A 225 13.76 -21.08 21.32
CA LEU A 225 13.96 -20.26 22.54
C LEU A 225 15.42 -20.20 22.94
N PHE A 226 16.12 -21.32 22.82
CA PHE A 226 17.56 -21.43 23.04
C PHE A 226 18.15 -22.38 22.01
N SER A 227 19.37 -22.11 21.57
CA SER A 227 20.07 -22.92 20.56
C SER A 227 20.23 -24.41 20.95
N TYR A 228 20.10 -24.73 22.25
CA TYR A 228 20.36 -26.07 22.80
C TYR A 228 19.21 -26.65 23.63
N SER A 229 18.09 -25.93 23.83
CA SER A 229 17.01 -26.40 24.72
C SER A 229 16.01 -27.33 24.04
N GLY A 230 16.00 -27.41 22.70
CA GLY A 230 14.98 -28.13 21.93
C GLY A 230 13.56 -27.54 22.07
N LYS A 231 13.40 -26.40 22.74
CA LYS A 231 12.10 -25.73 22.93
C LYS A 231 11.92 -24.64 21.87
N ASP A 232 10.78 -24.71 21.18
CA ASP A 232 10.41 -23.80 20.10
C ASP A 232 9.17 -22.98 20.48
N LEU A 233 9.17 -21.68 20.13
CA LEU A 233 7.97 -20.84 20.10
C LEU A 233 7.28 -21.02 18.76
N PHE A 234 6.01 -21.41 18.79
CA PHE A 234 5.19 -21.60 17.59
C PHE A 234 4.25 -20.41 17.38
N TYR A 235 4.17 -19.95 16.13
CA TYR A 235 3.27 -18.89 15.71
C TYR A 235 2.40 -19.36 14.56
N LYS A 236 1.11 -19.05 14.63
CA LYS A 236 0.18 -19.23 13.53
C LYS A 236 0.26 -18.01 12.59
N THR A 237 0.35 -18.29 11.30
CA THR A 237 0.53 -17.26 10.27
C THR A 237 -0.70 -16.37 10.21
N ASN A 238 -0.49 -15.04 10.21
CA ASN A 238 -1.54 -14.00 10.29
C ASN A 238 -2.30 -13.92 11.63
N GLU A 239 -1.85 -14.63 12.68
CA GLU A 239 -2.47 -14.57 14.02
C GLU A 239 -1.44 -14.24 15.12
N PRO A 240 -1.02 -12.97 15.26
CA PRO A 240 -1.08 -11.88 14.29
C PRO A 240 0.09 -11.88 13.31
N PHE A 241 1.10 -12.70 13.54
CA PHE A 241 2.42 -12.48 12.97
C PHE A 241 2.63 -13.09 11.59
N ARG A 242 3.47 -12.42 10.83
CA ARG A 242 4.21 -12.95 9.68
C ARG A 242 5.70 -12.93 10.01
N VAL A 243 6.42 -13.88 9.42
CA VAL A 243 7.89 -13.92 9.50
C VAL A 243 8.48 -13.05 8.40
N GLY A 244 9.52 -12.29 8.74
CA GLY A 244 10.34 -11.54 7.81
C GLY A 244 11.83 -11.76 8.08
N LEU A 245 12.65 -11.34 7.12
CA LEU A 245 14.11 -11.28 7.23
C LEU A 245 14.55 -9.83 7.06
N VAL A 246 15.45 -9.35 7.93
CA VAL A 246 15.98 -7.98 7.86
C VAL A 246 17.50 -8.02 7.91
N CYS A 247 18.14 -7.18 7.11
CA CYS A 247 19.53 -6.79 7.23
C CYS A 247 19.54 -5.34 7.71
N GLU A 248 20.02 -5.14 8.94
CA GLU A 248 20.17 -3.83 9.55
C GLU A 248 21.63 -3.41 9.46
N ILE A 249 21.95 -2.56 8.49
CA ILE A 249 23.31 -2.12 8.16
C ILE A 249 24.19 -3.32 7.78
N ASN A 250 24.69 -4.07 8.77
CA ASN A 250 25.52 -5.27 8.59
C ASN A 250 25.06 -6.47 9.43
N HIS A 251 23.89 -6.39 10.08
CA HIS A 251 23.38 -7.45 10.94
C HIS A 251 22.09 -8.05 10.37
N THR A 252 22.18 -9.29 9.90
CA THR A 252 21.05 -10.03 9.33
C THR A 252 20.38 -10.88 10.40
N HIS A 253 19.07 -10.73 10.57
CA HIS A 253 18.29 -11.59 11.46
C HIS A 253 16.82 -11.71 11.03
N HIS A 254 16.12 -12.68 11.61
CA HIS A 254 14.68 -12.80 11.43
C HIS A 254 13.94 -11.79 12.30
N PHE A 255 12.73 -11.44 11.89
CA PHE A 255 11.81 -10.66 12.71
C PHE A 255 10.38 -11.11 12.47
N VAL A 256 9.48 -10.68 13.34
CA VAL A 256 8.03 -10.87 13.19
C VAL A 256 7.34 -9.53 13.11
N TYR A 257 6.30 -9.46 12.28
CA TYR A 257 5.48 -8.27 12.12
C TYR A 257 4.01 -8.63 11.99
N ASP A 258 3.18 -7.74 12.48
CA ASP A 258 1.73 -7.82 12.54
C ASP A 258 1.08 -6.96 11.44
N LYS A 259 -0.18 -7.26 11.14
CA LYS A 259 -1.04 -6.39 10.34
C LYS A 259 -1.73 -5.40 11.29
N LEU A 260 -1.47 -4.11 11.11
CA LEU A 260 -2.19 -3.04 11.78
C LEU A 260 -3.04 -2.26 10.78
N ASP A 261 -4.19 -1.81 11.25
CA ASP A 261 -5.04 -0.85 10.57
C ASP A 261 -4.97 0.48 11.33
N CYS A 262 -4.50 1.55 10.67
CA CYS A 262 -4.34 2.88 11.25
C CYS A 262 -4.77 3.93 10.22
N GLU A 263 -5.67 4.84 10.58
CA GLU A 263 -6.25 5.83 9.65
C GLU A 263 -5.20 6.76 9.02
N ILE A 264 -4.21 7.18 9.80
CA ILE A 264 -3.12 8.05 9.34
C ILE A 264 -2.15 7.29 8.41
N CYS A 265 -1.82 6.04 8.76
CA CYS A 265 -0.80 5.24 8.06
C CYS A 265 -1.37 4.38 6.92
N ASN A 266 -2.70 4.26 6.80
CA ASN A 266 -3.39 3.52 5.74
C ASN A 266 -3.64 4.36 4.48
N LYS A 267 -2.91 5.45 4.25
CA LYS A 267 -2.98 6.26 3.04
C LYS A 267 -2.09 5.69 1.93
N ASP A 268 -2.20 4.40 1.60
CA ASP A 268 -1.51 3.87 0.42
C ASP A 268 -2.17 4.36 -0.87
N ALA A 269 -1.39 4.50 -1.95
CA ALA A 269 -1.90 4.90 -3.27
C ALA A 269 -3.05 4.00 -3.77
N TYR A 270 -3.08 2.75 -3.29
CA TYR A 270 -4.12 1.76 -3.59
C TYR A 270 -5.32 1.79 -2.62
N ASN A 271 -5.22 2.47 -1.47
CA ASN A 271 -6.39 3.03 -0.78
C ASN A 271 -6.77 4.34 -1.49
N THR A 272 -7.05 4.26 -2.79
CA THR A 272 -8.11 5.12 -3.30
C THR A 272 -9.31 4.75 -2.44
N GLN A 273 -9.70 5.69 -1.57
CA GLN A 273 -10.84 5.63 -0.66
C GLN A 273 -11.74 4.44 -1.02
N LYS A 274 -11.93 3.45 -0.13
CA LYS A 274 -13.06 2.52 -0.26
C LYS A 274 -14.21 3.39 -0.74
N ARG A 275 -14.58 3.30 -2.03
CA ARG A 275 -15.55 4.23 -2.61
C ARG A 275 -16.70 4.15 -1.63
N GLN A 276 -16.97 5.23 -0.89
CA GLN A 276 -18.11 5.20 0.00
C GLN A 276 -19.25 4.81 -0.92
N LEU A 277 -19.89 3.68 -0.61
CA LEU A 277 -21.02 3.20 -1.37
C LEU A 277 -22.10 4.24 -1.14
N LEU A 278 -22.07 5.32 -1.93
CA LEU A 278 -23.10 6.33 -1.93
C LEU A 278 -24.39 5.57 -2.18
N SER A 279 -25.33 5.72 -1.26
CA SER A 279 -26.66 5.18 -1.42
C SER A 279 -27.28 5.76 -2.68
N ALA A 280 -28.21 5.02 -3.30
CA ALA A 280 -28.92 5.51 -4.49
C ALA A 280 -29.58 6.89 -4.24
N LYS A 281 -29.96 7.17 -2.99
CA LYS A 281 -30.51 8.46 -2.57
C LYS A 281 -29.45 9.56 -2.62
N GLU A 282 -28.27 9.35 -2.04
CA GLU A 282 -27.19 10.34 -2.04
C GLU A 282 -26.71 10.67 -3.46
N ILE A 283 -26.64 9.67 -4.35
CA ILE A 283 -26.28 9.90 -5.76
C ILE A 283 -27.32 10.77 -6.45
N VAL A 284 -28.62 10.53 -6.21
CA VAL A 284 -29.70 11.33 -6.79
C VAL A 284 -29.72 12.73 -6.19
N ASP A 285 -29.52 12.87 -4.88
CA ASP A 285 -29.49 14.16 -4.20
C ASP A 285 -28.31 15.01 -4.72
N GLU A 286 -27.11 14.44 -4.84
CA GLU A 286 -25.92 15.10 -5.39
C GLU A 286 -26.10 15.49 -6.87
N ALA A 287 -26.68 14.60 -7.67
CA ALA A 287 -26.90 14.89 -9.08
C ALA A 287 -28.05 15.89 -9.32
N SER A 288 -29.05 15.91 -8.44
CA SER A 288 -30.18 16.84 -8.49
C SER A 288 -29.79 18.27 -8.08
N ALA A 289 -28.72 18.43 -7.30
CA ALA A 289 -28.15 19.74 -7.00
C ALA A 289 -27.60 20.44 -8.26
N SER A 290 -27.17 19.66 -9.26
CA SER A 290 -26.59 20.16 -10.51
C SER A 290 -27.54 20.12 -11.71
N TYR A 291 -28.51 19.20 -11.72
CA TYR A 291 -29.42 19.00 -12.85
C TYR A 291 -30.87 18.77 -12.43
N PRO A 292 -31.86 19.24 -13.22
CA PRO A 292 -33.25 18.89 -13.02
C PRO A 292 -33.47 17.37 -13.10
N LEU A 293 -34.24 16.83 -12.15
CA LEU A 293 -34.56 15.39 -12.06
C LEU A 293 -35.14 14.81 -13.36
N SER A 294 -35.86 15.63 -14.13
CA SER A 294 -36.45 15.25 -15.43
C SER A 294 -35.38 14.89 -16.47
N HIS A 295 -34.25 15.59 -16.48
CA HIS A 295 -33.11 15.30 -17.37
C HIS A 295 -32.28 14.14 -16.82
N LEU A 296 -32.10 14.10 -15.51
CA LEU A 296 -31.33 13.06 -14.84
C LEU A 296 -31.92 11.67 -15.10
N GLY A 297 -33.25 11.53 -15.00
CA GLY A 297 -33.92 10.24 -15.18
C GLY A 297 -33.69 9.59 -16.55
N LYS A 298 -33.68 10.37 -17.64
CA LYS A 298 -33.40 9.84 -18.97
C LYS A 298 -31.93 9.47 -19.13
N CYS A 299 -31.01 10.36 -18.73
CA CYS A 299 -29.57 10.12 -18.82
C CYS A 299 -29.13 8.92 -17.97
N MET A 300 -29.62 8.78 -16.74
CA MET A 300 -29.29 7.67 -15.84
C MET A 300 -29.75 6.32 -16.40
N ARG A 301 -30.90 6.27 -17.09
CA ARG A 301 -31.38 5.06 -17.76
C ARG A 301 -30.48 4.62 -18.90
N PHE A 302 -30.04 5.56 -19.75
CA PHE A 302 -29.09 5.28 -20.82
C PHE A 302 -27.70 4.93 -20.27
N PHE A 303 -27.23 5.60 -19.23
CA PHE A 303 -25.97 5.30 -18.56
C PHE A 303 -25.98 3.89 -17.95
N ALA A 304 -27.04 3.52 -17.23
CA ALA A 304 -27.21 2.18 -16.68
C ALA A 304 -27.27 1.10 -17.78
N PHE A 305 -27.93 1.39 -18.90
CA PHE A 305 -27.95 0.48 -20.04
C PHE A 305 -26.55 0.29 -20.66
N LEU A 306 -25.79 1.37 -20.87
CA LEU A 306 -24.45 1.30 -21.46
C LEU A 306 -23.44 0.60 -20.54
N ARG A 307 -23.57 0.80 -19.22
CA ARG A 307 -22.66 0.22 -18.23
C ARG A 307 -22.99 -1.24 -17.93
N ASP A 308 -24.26 -1.55 -17.70
CA ASP A 308 -24.69 -2.85 -17.17
C ASP A 308 -25.25 -3.77 -18.27
N GLY A 309 -25.36 -3.28 -19.52
CA GLY A 309 -25.88 -4.03 -20.68
C GLY A 309 -27.38 -4.36 -20.59
N ASN A 310 -28.06 -3.94 -19.53
CA ASN A 310 -29.45 -4.30 -19.28
C ASN A 310 -30.42 -3.43 -20.08
N LEU A 311 -30.96 -3.98 -21.17
CA LEU A 311 -31.92 -3.29 -22.04
C LEU A 311 -33.18 -2.82 -21.29
N MET A 312 -33.52 -3.46 -20.16
CA MET A 312 -34.70 -3.11 -19.35
C MET A 312 -34.56 -1.80 -18.59
N SER A 313 -33.35 -1.25 -18.49
CA SER A 313 -33.11 0.10 -17.94
C SER A 313 -33.70 1.20 -18.83
N LEU A 314 -33.93 0.93 -20.12
CA LEU A 314 -34.55 1.85 -21.07
C LEU A 314 -36.08 1.73 -21.08
N THR A 315 -36.77 2.83 -21.41
CA THR A 315 -38.23 2.81 -21.59
C THR A 315 -38.63 1.96 -22.80
N ALA A 316 -39.88 1.52 -22.88
CA ALA A 316 -40.36 0.70 -23.99
C ALA A 316 -40.16 1.36 -25.37
N ASN A 317 -40.31 2.68 -25.46
CA ASN A 317 -40.09 3.44 -26.69
C ASN A 317 -38.59 3.58 -26.98
N ASP A 318 -37.77 3.93 -26.00
CA ASP A 318 -36.31 4.04 -26.18
C ASP A 318 -35.70 2.71 -26.62
N ARG A 319 -36.18 1.57 -26.08
CA ARG A 319 -35.76 0.22 -26.51
C ARG A 319 -36.07 -0.05 -27.98
N LYS A 320 -37.25 0.36 -28.45
CA LYS A 320 -37.65 0.20 -29.86
C LYS A 320 -36.76 1.05 -30.77
N PHE A 321 -36.53 2.31 -30.40
CA PHE A 321 -35.63 3.20 -31.12
C PHE A 321 -34.19 2.68 -31.14
N TRP A 322 -33.67 2.23 -30.00
CA TRP A 322 -32.32 1.66 -29.91
C TRP A 322 -32.14 0.45 -30.82
N LYS A 323 -33.07 -0.52 -30.79
CA LYS A 323 -33.05 -1.68 -31.69
C LYS A 323 -33.12 -1.28 -33.17
N PHE A 324 -33.87 -0.23 -33.49
CA PHE A 324 -33.95 0.30 -34.84
C PHE A 324 -32.62 0.93 -35.28
N LEU A 325 -31.98 1.73 -34.42
CA LEU A 325 -30.67 2.32 -34.67
C LEU A 325 -29.59 1.25 -34.85
N CYS A 326 -29.58 0.20 -34.03
CA CYS A 326 -28.65 -0.93 -34.21
C CYS A 326 -28.84 -1.63 -35.57
N LYS A 327 -30.09 -1.81 -36.02
CA LYS A 327 -30.38 -2.39 -37.34
C LYS A 327 -29.96 -1.46 -38.49
N LEU A 328 -30.08 -0.15 -38.31
CA LEU A 328 -29.60 0.84 -39.28
C LEU A 328 -28.07 0.83 -39.35
N ALA A 329 -27.40 0.84 -38.20
CA ALA A 329 -25.94 0.82 -38.11
C ALA A 329 -25.33 -0.42 -38.79
N GLN A 330 -25.99 -1.57 -38.72
CA GLN A 330 -25.56 -2.78 -39.43
C GLN A 330 -25.67 -2.69 -40.97
N ARG A 331 -26.40 -1.71 -41.49
CA ARG A 331 -26.69 -1.55 -42.93
C ARG A 331 -25.99 -0.35 -43.55
N THR A 332 -25.33 0.48 -42.74
CA THR A 332 -24.75 1.75 -43.17
C THR A 332 -23.38 1.93 -42.57
N ASP A 333 -22.42 2.40 -43.35
CA ASP A 333 -21.04 2.70 -42.90
C ASP A 333 -20.85 4.21 -42.61
N ILE A 334 -21.95 4.93 -42.41
CA ILE A 334 -21.93 6.38 -42.16
C ILE A 334 -21.65 6.61 -40.67
N PRO A 335 -20.73 7.52 -40.32
CA PRO A 335 -20.55 7.95 -38.94
C PRO A 335 -21.85 8.50 -38.35
N PHE A 336 -22.27 7.97 -37.20
CA PHE A 336 -23.51 8.42 -36.55
C PHE A 336 -23.43 9.87 -36.02
N SER A 337 -22.24 10.47 -35.97
CA SER A 337 -22.07 11.92 -35.79
C SER A 337 -22.82 12.71 -36.86
N ASP A 338 -22.66 12.30 -38.11
CA ASP A 338 -23.21 13.01 -39.28
C ASP A 338 -24.74 12.83 -39.32
N VAL A 339 -25.22 11.67 -38.85
CA VAL A 339 -26.65 11.38 -38.67
C VAL A 339 -27.25 12.28 -37.60
N ILE A 340 -26.53 12.57 -36.52
CA ILE A 340 -26.99 13.49 -35.47
C ILE A 340 -27.11 14.90 -36.03
N ASP A 341 -26.10 15.38 -36.77
CA ASP A 341 -26.10 16.71 -37.38
C ASP A 341 -27.28 16.90 -38.35
N GLU A 342 -27.57 15.87 -39.16
CA GLU A 342 -28.71 15.90 -40.08
C GLU A 342 -30.06 15.87 -39.35
N VAL A 343 -30.17 15.14 -38.24
CA VAL A 343 -31.38 15.15 -37.38
C VAL A 343 -31.60 16.52 -36.77
N GLU A 344 -30.55 17.19 -36.29
CA GLU A 344 -30.64 18.55 -35.74
C GLU A 344 -31.01 19.58 -36.82
N ASN A 345 -30.47 19.45 -38.03
CA ASN A 345 -30.78 20.33 -39.16
C ASN A 345 -32.25 20.28 -39.59
N ARG A 346 -32.89 19.12 -39.42
CA ARG A 346 -34.31 18.89 -39.80
C ARG A 346 -35.31 19.30 -38.72
N LYS A 347 -34.87 19.65 -37.51
CA LYS A 347 -35.80 20.11 -36.46
C LYS A 347 -36.36 21.49 -36.83
N THR A 348 -37.69 21.56 -36.96
CA THR A 348 -38.45 22.79 -37.27
C THR A 348 -38.37 23.83 -36.15
N ASN A 349 -38.19 23.39 -34.91
CA ASN A 349 -37.95 24.26 -33.76
C ASN A 349 -36.45 24.28 -33.43
N LYS A 350 -35.71 25.20 -34.07
CA LYS A 350 -34.35 25.54 -33.65
C LYS A 350 -34.43 26.19 -32.28
N SER A 351 -34.24 25.43 -31.19
CA SER A 351 -34.08 26.04 -29.87
C SER A 351 -32.89 26.99 -29.95
N ALA A 352 -33.09 28.27 -29.65
CA ALA A 352 -32.03 29.27 -29.63
C ALA A 352 -30.98 28.88 -28.59
N ARG A 353 -29.94 28.13 -28.98
CA ARG A 353 -29.00 27.59 -28.00
C ARG A 353 -27.58 27.46 -28.52
N TRP A 354 -26.86 28.57 -28.56
CA TRP A 354 -25.38 28.57 -28.61
C TRP A 354 -24.70 29.72 -27.85
N LYS A 355 -25.44 30.58 -27.11
CA LYS A 355 -24.82 31.66 -26.31
C LYS A 355 -24.84 31.45 -24.79
N HIS A 356 -25.69 30.56 -24.27
CA HIS A 356 -25.77 30.28 -22.82
C HIS A 356 -25.07 28.99 -22.36
N VAL A 357 -24.62 28.11 -23.28
CA VAL A 357 -24.04 26.81 -22.91
C VAL A 357 -22.65 26.97 -22.27
N GLY A 358 -21.78 27.80 -22.84
CA GLY A 358 -20.42 28.02 -22.28
C GLY A 358 -20.41 28.62 -20.86
N ILE A 359 -21.35 29.53 -20.56
CA ILE A 359 -21.49 30.14 -19.23
C ILE A 359 -22.02 29.13 -18.19
N THR A 360 -22.83 28.16 -18.64
CA THR A 360 -23.40 27.14 -17.75
C THR A 360 -22.37 26.04 -17.48
N GLU A 361 -21.60 25.64 -18.50
CA GLU A 361 -20.57 24.59 -18.40
C GLU A 361 -19.36 25.03 -17.55
N GLN A 362 -18.92 26.29 -17.67
CA GLN A 362 -17.89 26.87 -16.78
C GLN A 362 -18.38 26.95 -15.33
N LYS A 363 -19.58 27.49 -15.10
CA LYS A 363 -20.19 27.50 -13.76
C LYS A 363 -20.39 26.09 -13.19
N MET A 364 -20.62 25.09 -14.04
CA MET A 364 -20.75 23.68 -13.64
C MET A 364 -19.40 23.08 -13.24
N GLN A 365 -18.33 23.34 -13.99
CA GLN A 365 -16.99 22.90 -13.61
C GLN A 365 -16.55 23.59 -12.31
N GLU A 366 -16.86 24.88 -12.15
CA GLU A 366 -16.59 25.62 -10.92
C GLU A 366 -17.39 25.07 -9.72
N ASN A 367 -18.67 24.73 -9.90
CA ASN A 367 -19.48 24.15 -8.82
C ASN A 367 -19.03 22.73 -8.46
N LEU A 368 -18.68 21.90 -9.45
CA LEU A 368 -18.13 20.56 -9.21
C LEU A 368 -16.79 20.65 -8.48
N GLN A 369 -15.94 21.59 -8.89
CA GLN A 369 -14.65 21.84 -8.24
C GLN A 369 -14.86 22.34 -6.80
N LYS A 370 -15.76 23.30 -6.56
CA LYS A 370 -16.11 23.75 -5.21
C LYS A 370 -16.64 22.63 -4.32
N MET A 371 -17.46 21.71 -4.85
CA MET A 371 -17.94 20.56 -4.09
C MET A 371 -16.83 19.57 -3.76
N ILE A 372 -15.86 19.39 -4.66
CA ILE A 372 -14.66 18.59 -4.41
C ILE A 372 -13.82 19.27 -3.33
N ASP A 373 -13.63 20.58 -3.41
CA ASP A 373 -12.83 21.37 -2.49
C ASP A 373 -13.48 21.45 -1.09
N GLU A 374 -14.79 21.64 -0.98
CA GLU A 374 -15.54 21.60 0.30
C GLU A 374 -15.51 20.21 0.95
N LYS A 375 -15.53 19.14 0.16
CA LYS A 375 -15.33 17.77 0.66
C LYS A 375 -13.88 17.56 1.14
N LEU A 376 -12.90 18.20 0.51
CA LEU A 376 -11.51 18.18 0.96
C LEU A 376 -11.34 18.99 2.26
N GLU A 377 -11.99 20.15 2.38
CA GLU A 377 -11.91 21.04 3.55
C GLU A 377 -12.59 20.45 4.81
N LYS A 378 -13.78 19.84 4.66
CA LYS A 378 -14.43 19.14 5.78
C LYS A 378 -13.60 17.97 6.30
N ASN A 379 -12.90 17.27 5.41
CA ASN A 379 -11.95 16.22 5.78
C ASN A 379 -10.68 16.76 6.45
N THR A 380 -10.37 18.06 6.34
CA THR A 380 -9.26 18.71 7.06
C THR A 380 -9.67 19.37 8.38
N ALA A 381 -10.96 19.69 8.58
CA ALA A 381 -11.48 20.33 9.80
C ALA A 381 -11.87 19.33 10.91
N GLU A 382 -11.94 18.04 10.59
CA GLU A 382 -12.11 16.94 11.57
C GLU A 382 -10.77 16.36 12.08
N TYR A 383 -9.64 16.99 11.74
CA TYR A 383 -8.31 16.75 12.33
C TYR A 383 -7.82 18.02 13.03
#